data_AF-A0A2V8WDP8-F1
#
_entry.id   AF-A0A2V8WDP8-F1
#
_cell.length_a   1.000
_cell.length_b   1.000
_cell.length_c   1.000
_cell.angle_alpha   90.00
_cell.angle_beta   90.00
_cell.angle_gamma   90.00
#
_symmetry.space_group_name_H-M   'P 1'
#
loop_
_entity.id
_entity.type
_entity.pdbx_description
1 polymer ?
#
loop_
_entity_poly.entity_id
_entity_poly.type
_entity_poly.pdbx_seq_one_letter_code
_entity_poly.pdbx_strand_id
1 'polypeptide(L)'
;LFANCPGQAPPAGITSGGQFPGNVIPSCMINPNAAALLKAGIFPGPTTNIANGVGTFVGGANAPTNLREEVVRIDHNFSSKFSVFGHYIAEQVTQSFATSQWSGDNVPTVGDTFGNPSRSGVIHTTYAISPTLLNEAAFNYNGNVINIVPYAATGLTSLALPSGYVSANSRLFTGPNNLTRIPNIDLSGGTGAQFEISSWPWHNKADDYQIRDDISLTKGAHQLKFGGSWAIYKKVQDLFGQTQGGFTFNKDLTAGSAACPANTTCGNSFASFLLGAPVSYQELAVQDHGYWNNVSWAAYVQDNWRVNNRLTLNLGLRWDGVPHTYEANNRMGNFYPRLYDPAKAATFNNNNSICGPTDTAATGCPGGASPGLGTSPNSILAGVPLYLNGIGIPGQNGVPMGLVNNHWAAFGPRLGFAYDLSGGGKTVVRGGFGIMYERIQGNDMYNAGPNIPFSLQVSLNNVEMTNPSLSLSTGT
;
A
#
# COMPACT_ATOMS: atom_id res chain seq x y z
N LEU A 1 -28.82 7.83 -18.23
CA LEU A 1 -29.03 9.30 -18.11
C LEU A 1 -30.50 9.74 -17.91
N PHE A 2 -31.49 9.19 -18.62
CA PHE A 2 -32.88 9.66 -18.55
C PHE A 2 -33.81 8.83 -17.65
N ALA A 3 -33.26 7.90 -16.85
CA ALA A 3 -34.04 6.95 -16.06
C ALA A 3 -35.06 7.62 -15.11
N ASN A 4 -34.75 8.82 -14.61
CA ASN A 4 -35.64 9.58 -13.71
C ASN A 4 -36.48 10.64 -14.42
N CYS A 5 -36.36 10.78 -15.76
CA CYS A 5 -37.15 11.72 -16.54
C CYS A 5 -38.52 11.14 -16.92
N PRO A 6 -39.56 12.00 -17.07
CA PRO A 6 -40.87 11.55 -17.53
C PRO A 6 -40.77 10.74 -18.83
N GLY A 7 -41.36 9.54 -18.84
CA GLY A 7 -41.30 8.63 -19.98
C GLY A 7 -39.91 8.05 -20.30
N GLN A 8 -38.93 8.20 -19.40
CA GLN A 8 -37.54 7.78 -19.58
C GLN A 8 -36.88 8.35 -20.86
N ALA A 9 -37.37 9.51 -21.30
CA ALA A 9 -36.97 10.17 -22.53
C ALA A 9 -36.19 11.46 -22.25
N PRO A 10 -35.36 11.93 -23.21
CA PRO A 10 -34.71 13.23 -23.09
C PRO A 10 -35.75 14.36 -22.93
N PRO A 11 -35.57 15.27 -21.97
CA PRO A 11 -36.39 16.48 -21.88
C PRO A 11 -36.36 17.30 -23.17
N ALA A 12 -37.40 18.09 -23.42
CA ALA A 12 -37.49 18.94 -24.61
C ALA A 12 -36.28 19.88 -24.71
N GLY A 13 -35.69 19.97 -25.92
CA GLY A 13 -34.51 20.81 -26.18
C GLY A 13 -33.17 20.17 -25.84
N ILE A 14 -33.14 18.92 -25.36
CA ILE A 14 -31.91 18.16 -25.13
C ILE A 14 -31.56 17.36 -26.39
N THR A 15 -30.38 17.63 -26.94
CA THR A 15 -29.79 16.86 -28.05
C THR A 15 -28.40 16.35 -27.64
N SER A 16 -28.01 15.19 -28.15
CA SER A 16 -26.67 14.64 -27.88
C SER A 16 -25.58 15.60 -28.37
N GLY A 17 -24.61 15.90 -27.51
CA GLY A 17 -23.54 16.86 -27.78
C GLY A 17 -23.96 18.34 -27.79
N GLY A 18 -25.26 18.63 -27.61
CA GLY A 18 -25.82 19.97 -27.52
C GLY A 18 -25.75 20.57 -26.11
N GLN A 19 -25.82 21.90 -26.03
CA GLN A 19 -25.86 22.64 -24.78
C GLN A 19 -27.21 22.43 -24.06
N PHE A 20 -27.19 22.29 -22.74
CA PHE A 20 -28.43 22.24 -21.95
C PHE A 20 -29.22 23.56 -22.08
N PRO A 21 -30.56 23.53 -22.20
CA PRO A 21 -31.40 24.72 -22.19
C PRO A 21 -31.08 25.61 -20.98
N GLY A 22 -30.74 26.87 -21.25
CA GLY A 22 -30.38 27.84 -20.21
C GLY A 22 -29.11 27.52 -19.42
N ASN A 23 -28.25 26.61 -19.90
CA ASN A 23 -27.08 26.10 -19.17
C ASN A 23 -27.41 25.42 -17.83
N VAL A 24 -28.61 24.84 -17.72
CA VAL A 24 -29.05 24.15 -16.50
C VAL A 24 -29.37 22.70 -16.83
N ILE A 25 -28.72 21.77 -16.11
CA ILE A 25 -29.07 20.34 -16.17
C ILE A 25 -30.51 20.20 -15.66
N PRO A 26 -31.45 19.63 -16.46
CA PRO A 26 -32.81 19.37 -15.99
C PRO A 26 -32.80 18.53 -14.71
N SER A 27 -33.65 18.86 -13.74
CA SER A 27 -33.65 18.20 -12.42
C SER A 27 -33.83 16.68 -12.50
N CYS A 28 -34.58 16.18 -13.48
CA CYS A 28 -34.77 14.74 -13.70
C CYS A 28 -33.53 14.02 -14.25
N MET A 29 -32.54 14.75 -14.76
CA MET A 29 -31.27 14.18 -15.22
C MET A 29 -30.20 14.17 -14.12
N ILE A 30 -30.48 14.76 -12.95
CA ILE A 30 -29.57 14.69 -11.80
C ILE A 30 -29.62 13.27 -11.25
N ASN A 31 -28.45 12.64 -11.18
CA ASN A 31 -28.28 11.32 -10.64
C ASN A 31 -28.62 11.32 -9.13
N PRO A 32 -29.43 10.36 -8.65
CA PRO A 32 -29.86 10.32 -7.26
C PRO A 32 -28.69 10.12 -6.28
N ASN A 33 -27.66 9.36 -6.67
CA ASN A 33 -26.47 9.16 -5.83
C ASN A 33 -25.66 10.45 -5.74
N ALA A 34 -25.46 11.17 -6.84
CA ALA A 34 -24.78 12.47 -6.83
C ALA A 34 -25.52 13.48 -5.92
N ALA A 35 -26.86 13.57 -6.04
CA ALA A 35 -27.67 14.43 -5.19
C ALA A 35 -27.59 14.06 -3.70
N ALA A 36 -27.63 12.76 -3.38
CA ALA A 36 -27.53 12.26 -2.01
C ALA A 36 -26.15 12.60 -1.38
N LEU A 37 -25.07 12.43 -2.14
CA LEU A 37 -23.72 12.77 -1.68
C LEU A 37 -23.53 14.28 -1.46
N LEU A 38 -24.04 15.12 -2.37
CA LEU A 38 -23.99 16.58 -2.20
C LEU A 38 -24.79 17.05 -0.98
N LYS A 39 -25.98 16.48 -0.78
CA LYS A 39 -26.79 16.75 0.41
C LYS A 39 -26.10 16.32 1.71
N ALA A 40 -25.30 15.25 1.66
CA ALA A 40 -24.49 14.79 2.79
C ALA A 40 -23.30 15.70 3.08
N GLY A 41 -22.87 16.52 2.11
CA GLY A 41 -21.77 17.47 2.27
C GLY A 41 -20.39 16.91 1.93
N ILE A 42 -20.28 15.96 0.99
CA ILE A 42 -18.96 15.42 0.58
C ILE A 42 -18.01 16.48 0.01
N PHE A 43 -18.57 17.54 -0.58
CA PHE A 43 -17.84 18.72 -1.05
C PHE A 43 -18.30 19.93 -0.26
N PRO A 44 -17.38 20.68 0.38
CA PRO A 44 -17.77 21.90 1.08
C PRO A 44 -18.24 22.95 0.07
N GLY A 45 -19.20 23.79 0.49
CA GLY A 45 -19.56 24.97 -0.28
C GLY A 45 -18.39 25.97 -0.37
N PRO A 46 -18.30 26.79 -1.43
CA PRO A 46 -17.21 27.74 -1.57
C PRO A 46 -17.24 28.81 -0.47
N THR A 47 -16.06 29.20 0.04
CA THR A 47 -15.90 30.32 0.98
C THR A 47 -15.44 31.60 0.30
N THR A 48 -15.05 31.50 -0.98
CA THR A 48 -14.76 32.63 -1.86
C THR A 48 -15.89 32.86 -2.86
N ASN A 49 -15.92 34.05 -3.47
CA ASN A 49 -16.85 34.32 -4.57
C ASN A 49 -16.60 33.37 -5.74
N ILE A 50 -17.67 32.83 -6.32
CA ILE A 50 -17.62 31.97 -7.50
C ILE A 50 -17.19 32.83 -8.70
N ALA A 51 -16.05 32.51 -9.31
CA ALA A 51 -15.54 33.17 -10.51
C ALA A 51 -15.47 32.16 -11.67
N ASN A 52 -15.97 32.51 -12.85
CA ASN A 52 -16.00 31.63 -14.03
C ASN A 52 -16.60 30.24 -13.78
N GLY A 53 -17.60 30.15 -12.89
CA GLY A 53 -18.26 28.88 -12.54
C GLY A 53 -17.44 27.97 -11.61
N VAL A 54 -16.32 28.45 -11.06
CA VAL A 54 -15.51 27.73 -10.08
C VAL A 54 -15.57 28.47 -8.75
N GLY A 55 -16.09 27.80 -7.72
CA GLY A 55 -16.01 28.25 -6.33
C GLY A 55 -14.86 27.55 -5.62
N THR A 56 -14.09 28.29 -4.81
CA THR A 56 -13.00 27.69 -4.03
C THR A 56 -13.42 27.64 -2.57
N PHE A 57 -13.16 26.51 -1.93
CA PHE A 57 -13.14 26.43 -0.48
C PHE A 57 -11.74 26.73 0.01
N VAL A 58 -11.61 27.72 0.88
CA VAL A 58 -10.40 28.01 1.65
C VAL A 58 -10.78 27.86 3.13
N GLY A 59 -10.09 26.96 3.81
CA GLY A 59 -10.24 26.71 5.24
C GLY A 59 -9.02 25.99 5.79
N GLY A 60 -8.91 25.94 7.11
CA GLY A 60 -7.88 25.18 7.82
C GLY A 60 -8.53 24.10 8.67
N ALA A 61 -7.79 23.04 8.93
CA ALA A 61 -8.16 22.02 9.89
C ALA A 61 -7.00 21.82 10.87
N ASN A 62 -7.33 21.59 12.14
CA ASN A 62 -6.34 21.30 13.14
C ASN A 62 -5.84 19.86 12.95
N ALA A 63 -4.53 19.70 12.85
CA ALA A 63 -3.85 18.41 12.73
C ALA A 63 -2.97 18.17 13.97
N PRO A 64 -3.56 18.02 15.17
CA PRO A 64 -2.77 17.86 16.39
C PRO A 64 -2.00 16.54 16.36
N THR A 65 -0.79 16.58 16.93
CA THR A 65 0.00 15.38 17.26
C THR A 65 0.10 15.28 18.76
N ASN A 66 -0.33 14.13 19.29
CA ASN A 66 -0.15 13.76 20.69
C ASN A 66 0.94 12.71 20.78
N LEU A 67 1.92 12.94 21.64
CA LEU A 67 3.03 12.04 21.90
C LEU A 67 3.13 11.78 23.39
N ARG A 68 3.26 10.51 23.76
CA ARG A 68 3.63 10.08 25.11
C ARG A 68 4.69 9.01 25.02
N GLU A 69 5.83 9.26 25.63
CA GLU A 69 6.91 8.30 25.73
C GLU A 69 7.16 7.92 27.19
N GLU A 70 7.36 6.63 27.43
CA GLU A 70 7.78 6.08 28.71
C GLU A 70 9.02 5.23 28.50
N VAL A 71 10.02 5.45 29.36
CA VAL A 71 11.28 4.71 29.33
C VAL A 71 11.57 4.17 30.71
N VAL A 72 11.87 2.87 30.78
CA VAL A 72 12.40 2.22 31.98
C VAL A 72 13.71 1.54 31.61
N ARG A 73 14.72 1.72 32.45
CA ARG A 73 16.01 1.06 32.33
C ARG A 73 16.43 0.50 33.68
N ILE A 74 16.95 -0.72 33.67
CA ILE A 74 17.46 -1.40 34.85
C ILE A 74 18.85 -1.95 34.49
N ASP A 75 19.83 -1.64 35.34
CA ASP A 75 21.19 -2.15 35.23
C ASP A 75 21.54 -2.85 36.56
N HIS A 76 22.09 -4.05 36.49
CA HIS A 76 22.49 -4.80 37.68
C HIS A 76 23.80 -5.56 37.45
N ASN A 77 24.72 -5.41 38.39
CA ASN A 77 25.97 -6.18 38.44
C ASN A 77 25.83 -7.28 39.49
N PHE A 78 25.64 -8.53 39.05
CA PHE A 78 25.53 -9.67 39.95
C PHE A 78 26.89 -10.08 40.54
N SER A 79 27.97 -9.79 39.83
CA SER A 79 29.35 -9.99 40.29
C SER A 79 30.31 -9.05 39.56
N SER A 80 31.61 -9.14 39.87
CA SER A 80 32.65 -8.44 39.10
C SER A 80 32.81 -8.96 37.67
N LYS A 81 32.21 -10.10 37.32
CA LYS A 81 32.31 -10.72 35.99
C LYS A 81 30.99 -10.76 35.22
N PHE A 82 29.85 -10.58 35.86
CA PHE A 82 28.54 -10.77 35.24
C PHE A 82 27.63 -9.59 35.55
N SER A 83 27.17 -8.94 34.50
CA SER A 83 26.20 -7.85 34.55
C SER A 83 25.10 -8.06 33.53
N VAL A 84 23.92 -7.53 33.86
CA VAL A 84 22.76 -7.52 32.98
C VAL A 84 22.22 -6.10 32.95
N PHE A 85 21.90 -5.61 31.78
CA PHE A 85 21.04 -4.44 31.64
C PHE A 85 19.84 -4.77 30.78
N GLY A 86 18.74 -4.08 31.03
CA GLY A 86 17.60 -4.08 30.14
C GLY A 86 16.95 -2.72 30.10
N HIS A 87 16.33 -2.42 28.95
CA HIS A 87 15.44 -1.27 28.85
C HIS A 87 14.15 -1.66 28.16
N TYR A 88 13.11 -0.89 28.42
CA TYR A 88 11.87 -0.92 27.69
C TYR A 88 11.43 0.52 27.41
N ILE A 89 11.07 0.78 26.17
CA ILE A 89 10.58 2.05 25.67
C ILE A 89 9.19 1.79 25.09
N ALA A 90 8.21 2.58 25.51
CA ALA A 90 6.89 2.61 24.91
C ALA A 90 6.58 4.03 24.46
N GLU A 91 6.38 4.17 23.15
CA GLU A 91 5.97 5.43 22.53
C GLU A 91 4.53 5.29 22.04
N GLN A 92 3.71 6.29 22.33
CA GLN A 92 2.33 6.40 21.89
C GLN A 92 2.21 7.69 21.10
N VAL A 93 2.18 7.56 19.77
CA VAL A 93 1.93 8.69 18.88
C VAL A 93 0.53 8.56 18.27
N THR A 94 -0.19 9.67 18.25
CA THR A 94 -1.46 9.80 17.54
C THR A 94 -1.51 11.16 16.87
N GLN A 95 -1.72 11.17 15.56
CA GLN A 95 -1.79 12.38 14.76
C GLN A 95 -3.05 12.38 13.92
N SER A 96 -3.81 13.48 13.95
CA SER A 96 -4.95 13.66 13.04
C SER A 96 -4.52 14.40 11.77
N PHE A 97 -5.11 14.01 10.65
CA PHE A 97 -4.89 14.61 9.33
C PHE A 97 -6.18 15.21 8.80
N ALA A 98 -6.06 16.39 8.22
CA ALA A 98 -7.17 17.17 7.68
C ALA A 98 -7.84 16.54 6.46
N THR A 99 -7.05 15.77 5.71
CA THR A 99 -7.43 15.00 4.53
C THR A 99 -7.00 13.56 4.75
N SER A 100 -7.63 12.64 4.03
CA SER A 100 -7.25 11.24 4.07
C SER A 100 -5.80 11.06 3.57
N GLN A 101 -4.93 10.50 4.41
CA GLN A 101 -3.53 10.23 4.09
C GLN A 101 -3.38 9.25 2.93
N TRP A 102 -2.20 9.23 2.32
CA TRP A 102 -1.80 8.32 1.23
C TRP A 102 -2.88 8.16 0.14
N SER A 103 -3.52 9.27 -0.21
CA SER A 103 -4.62 9.36 -1.17
C SER A 103 -4.58 10.69 -1.93
N GLY A 104 -5.45 10.86 -2.92
CA GLY A 104 -5.63 12.13 -3.62
C GLY A 104 -6.52 13.14 -2.89
N ASP A 105 -7.09 12.76 -1.74
CA ASP A 105 -8.07 13.57 -1.02
C ASP A 105 -7.60 15.01 -0.79
N ASN A 106 -8.42 15.96 -1.21
CA ASN A 106 -8.10 17.38 -1.15
C ASN A 106 -9.25 18.23 -0.61
N VAL A 107 -10.24 17.58 0.01
CA VAL A 107 -11.41 18.23 0.60
C VAL A 107 -11.40 18.02 2.12
N PRO A 108 -11.81 19.03 2.91
CA PRO A 108 -11.73 18.98 4.37
C PRO A 108 -12.90 18.21 5.02
N THR A 109 -13.66 17.44 4.23
CA THR A 109 -14.89 16.74 4.64
C THR A 109 -14.59 15.33 5.12
N VAL A 110 -13.39 14.82 4.87
CA VAL A 110 -12.88 13.55 5.39
C VAL A 110 -11.45 13.75 5.86
N GLY A 111 -11.11 13.13 6.98
CA GLY A 111 -9.74 13.04 7.48
C GLY A 111 -9.52 11.68 8.12
N ASP A 112 -8.32 11.47 8.66
CA ASP A 112 -8.04 10.27 9.44
C ASP A 112 -7.13 10.54 10.63
N THR A 113 -7.11 9.59 11.54
CA THR A 113 -6.18 9.59 12.67
C THR A 113 -5.19 8.45 12.48
N PHE A 114 -3.90 8.80 12.45
CA PHE A 114 -2.76 7.90 12.43
C PHE A 114 -2.31 7.61 13.86
N GLY A 115 -2.66 6.44 14.38
CA GLY A 115 -2.13 5.93 15.64
C GLY A 115 -0.97 4.99 15.39
N ASN A 116 0.20 5.21 16.01
CA ASN A 116 1.36 4.33 15.88
C ASN A 116 2.03 4.01 17.23
N PRO A 117 1.32 3.35 18.17
CA PRO A 117 1.95 2.73 19.34
C PRO A 117 3.17 1.91 18.94
N SER A 118 4.33 2.27 19.49
CA SER A 118 5.61 1.61 19.26
C SER A 118 6.23 1.15 20.58
N ARG A 119 6.92 0.01 20.55
CA ARG A 119 7.54 -0.62 21.71
C ARG A 119 8.92 -1.12 21.32
N SER A 120 9.90 -0.91 22.20
CA SER A 120 11.25 -1.45 22.06
C SER A 120 11.68 -2.01 23.40
N GLY A 121 12.27 -3.19 23.40
CA GLY A 121 12.79 -3.85 24.60
C GLY A 121 14.11 -4.53 24.31
N VAL A 122 15.06 -4.40 25.25
CA VAL A 122 16.34 -5.10 25.18
C VAL A 122 16.63 -5.74 26.52
N ILE A 123 17.12 -6.97 26.49
CA ILE A 123 17.84 -7.59 27.60
C ILE A 123 19.23 -7.93 27.07
N HIS A 124 20.26 -7.45 27.75
CA HIS A 124 21.65 -7.63 27.37
C HIS A 124 22.45 -8.10 28.57
N THR A 125 23.26 -9.13 28.35
CA THR A 125 24.13 -9.71 29.37
C THR A 125 25.58 -9.53 28.95
N THR A 126 26.44 -9.20 29.91
CA THR A 126 27.88 -9.13 29.71
C THR A 126 28.56 -10.09 30.70
N TYR A 127 29.37 -11.02 30.18
CA TYR A 127 30.09 -12.00 30.97
C TYR A 127 31.60 -11.98 30.66
N ALA A 128 32.38 -11.47 31.62
CA ALA A 128 33.84 -11.48 31.57
C ALA A 128 34.37 -12.86 32.02
N ILE A 129 34.45 -13.79 31.08
CA ILE A 129 34.91 -15.18 31.30
C ILE A 129 36.36 -15.17 31.83
N SER A 130 37.22 -14.34 31.25
CA SER A 130 38.61 -14.10 31.69
C SER A 130 39.00 -12.64 31.46
N PRO A 131 40.19 -12.17 31.92
CA PRO A 131 40.67 -10.81 31.62
C PRO A 131 40.82 -10.50 30.12
N THR A 132 40.80 -11.53 29.27
CA THR A 132 40.97 -11.41 27.82
C THR A 132 39.78 -11.90 27.01
N LEU A 133 38.79 -12.53 27.63
CA LEU A 133 37.64 -13.13 26.96
C LEU A 133 36.33 -12.59 27.55
N LEU A 134 35.57 -11.89 26.71
CA LEU A 134 34.28 -11.29 27.03
C LEU A 134 33.21 -11.90 26.12
N ASN A 135 32.08 -12.30 26.69
CA ASN A 135 30.88 -12.65 25.96
C ASN A 135 29.78 -11.62 26.24
N GLU A 136 29.08 -11.22 25.19
CA GLU A 136 27.91 -10.34 25.25
C GLU A 136 26.78 -11.01 24.48
N ALA A 137 25.65 -11.24 25.14
CA ALA A 137 24.47 -11.82 24.53
C ALA A 137 23.27 -10.88 24.72
N ALA A 138 22.42 -10.77 23.70
CA ALA A 138 21.26 -9.89 23.77
C ALA A 138 20.03 -10.50 23.09
N PHE A 139 18.88 -10.21 23.67
CA PHE A 139 17.58 -10.34 23.04
C PHE A 139 16.98 -8.96 22.85
N ASN A 140 16.63 -8.63 21.61
CA ASN A 140 16.00 -7.37 21.22
C ASN A 140 14.59 -7.65 20.70
N TYR A 141 13.65 -6.80 21.09
CA TYR A 141 12.30 -6.75 20.56
C TYR A 141 12.01 -5.32 20.11
N ASN A 142 11.50 -5.16 18.89
CA ASN A 142 10.99 -3.90 18.39
C ASN A 142 9.64 -4.17 17.72
N GLY A 143 8.62 -3.40 18.04
CA GLY A 143 7.32 -3.59 17.41
C GLY A 143 6.50 -2.32 17.37
N ASN A 144 5.61 -2.24 16.40
CA ASN A 144 4.65 -1.17 16.30
C ASN A 144 3.32 -1.66 15.74
N VAL A 145 2.25 -0.93 16.06
CA VAL A 145 0.92 -1.16 15.51
C VAL A 145 0.45 0.16 14.92
N ILE A 146 0.14 0.17 13.63
CA ILE A 146 -0.47 1.33 12.97
C ILE A 146 -1.96 1.07 12.82
N ASN A 147 -2.77 2.02 13.28
CA ASN A 147 -4.19 2.10 12.98
C ASN A 147 -4.46 3.43 12.30
N ILE A 148 -4.98 3.38 11.07
CA ILE A 148 -5.49 4.56 10.37
C ILE A 148 -7.00 4.48 10.41
N VAL A 149 -7.62 5.42 11.11
CA VAL A 149 -9.07 5.44 11.33
C VAL A 149 -9.65 6.70 10.69
N PRO A 150 -10.51 6.57 9.67
CA PRO A 150 -11.06 7.74 9.00
C PRO A 150 -12.21 8.32 9.82
N TYR A 151 -12.42 9.64 9.70
CA TYR A 151 -13.52 10.34 10.31
C TYR A 151 -14.13 11.36 9.33
N ALA A 152 -15.44 11.61 9.50
CA ALA A 152 -16.11 12.69 8.79
C ALA A 152 -15.74 14.04 9.43
N ALA A 153 -15.56 15.05 8.58
CA ALA A 153 -15.15 16.39 8.96
C ALA A 153 -15.98 17.45 8.22
N THR A 154 -15.69 18.74 8.46
CA THR A 154 -16.29 19.94 7.84
C THR A 154 -17.57 19.73 7.03
N GLY A 155 -18.73 19.70 7.68
CA GLY A 155 -20.03 19.62 7.01
C GLY A 155 -20.54 18.20 6.71
N LEU A 156 -19.66 17.20 6.66
CA LEU A 156 -20.03 15.78 6.59
C LEU A 156 -20.19 15.22 8.01
N THR A 157 -21.29 14.50 8.24
CA THR A 157 -21.63 13.96 9.58
C THR A 157 -21.30 12.48 9.75
N SER A 158 -21.15 11.75 8.64
CA SER A 158 -20.84 10.32 8.62
C SER A 158 -20.14 9.97 7.31
N LEU A 159 -19.22 9.02 7.37
CA LEU A 159 -18.58 8.44 6.18
C LEU A 159 -19.41 7.31 5.56
N ALA A 160 -20.49 6.87 6.20
CA ALA A 160 -21.39 5.86 5.68
C ALA A 160 -22.27 6.40 4.55
N LEU A 161 -22.77 5.53 3.68
CA LEU A 161 -23.69 5.89 2.61
C LEU A 161 -24.88 6.73 3.15
N PRO A 162 -25.13 7.93 2.59
CA PRO A 162 -26.17 8.82 3.10
C PRO A 162 -27.57 8.36 2.70
N SER A 163 -28.57 8.87 3.43
CA SER A 163 -29.98 8.65 3.09
C SER A 163 -30.28 9.12 1.66
N GLY A 164 -31.00 8.28 0.90
CA GLY A 164 -31.34 8.55 -0.50
C GLY A 164 -30.30 8.09 -1.51
N TYR A 165 -29.15 7.56 -1.07
CA TYR A 165 -28.21 6.87 -1.94
C TYR A 165 -28.78 5.52 -2.38
N VAL A 166 -28.83 5.28 -3.69
CA VAL A 166 -29.23 4.01 -4.31
C VAL A 166 -28.06 3.03 -4.23
N SER A 167 -28.11 2.13 -3.26
CA SER A 167 -26.99 1.22 -2.92
C SER A 167 -27.13 -0.21 -3.46
N ALA A 168 -28.30 -0.59 -4.00
CA ALA A 168 -28.59 -1.99 -4.33
C ALA A 168 -27.57 -2.63 -5.29
N ASN A 169 -27.09 -1.85 -6.27
CA ASN A 169 -26.09 -2.27 -7.25
C ASN A 169 -24.91 -1.29 -7.32
N SER A 170 -24.62 -0.50 -6.29
CA SER A 170 -23.60 0.56 -6.39
C SER A 170 -22.14 0.06 -6.33
N ARG A 171 -21.96 -1.26 -6.33
CA ARG A 171 -20.69 -1.99 -6.24
C ARG A 171 -20.77 -3.27 -7.08
N LEU A 172 -19.62 -3.71 -7.60
CA LEU A 172 -19.48 -4.95 -8.36
C LEU A 172 -19.38 -6.18 -7.45
N PHE A 173 -18.80 -6.00 -6.26
CA PHE A 173 -18.50 -7.11 -5.36
C PHE A 173 -19.29 -7.01 -4.05
N THR A 174 -19.66 -8.18 -3.52
CA THR A 174 -20.25 -8.32 -2.18
C THR A 174 -19.22 -8.30 -1.07
N GLY A 175 -17.93 -8.16 -1.41
CA GLY A 175 -16.83 -8.09 -0.45
C GLY A 175 -16.98 -6.95 0.57
N PRO A 176 -16.22 -7.01 1.67
CA PRO A 176 -16.44 -6.13 2.81
C PRO A 176 -16.26 -4.65 2.45
N ASN A 177 -17.28 -3.83 2.71
CA ASN A 177 -17.14 -2.38 2.78
C ASN A 177 -17.26 -1.96 4.25
N ASN A 178 -16.11 -1.83 4.92
CA ASN A 178 -16.04 -1.38 6.30
C ASN A 178 -16.82 -0.08 6.48
N LEU A 179 -17.62 0.02 7.55
CA LEU A 179 -18.45 1.20 7.89
C LEU A 179 -19.47 1.61 6.81
N THR A 180 -19.77 0.75 5.84
CA THR A 180 -20.69 1.07 4.73
C THR A 180 -20.29 2.38 4.04
N ARG A 181 -18.98 2.56 3.78
CA ARG A 181 -18.41 3.83 3.34
C ARG A 181 -18.97 4.33 2.02
N ILE A 182 -19.02 5.66 1.88
CA ILE A 182 -19.21 6.41 0.64
C ILE A 182 -18.09 6.06 -0.35
N PRO A 183 -18.38 5.84 -1.65
CA PRO A 183 -17.34 5.63 -2.66
C PRO A 183 -16.44 6.86 -2.79
N ASN A 184 -15.19 6.66 -3.18
CA ASN A 184 -14.32 7.79 -3.54
C ASN A 184 -14.88 8.52 -4.77
N ILE A 185 -14.83 9.84 -4.77
CA ILE A 185 -15.31 10.69 -5.88
C ILE A 185 -14.19 11.63 -6.30
N ASP A 186 -13.68 11.43 -7.51
CA ASP A 186 -12.62 12.23 -8.10
C ASP A 186 -13.15 13.06 -9.27
N LEU A 187 -13.13 14.40 -9.15
CA LEU A 187 -13.57 15.34 -10.19
C LEU A 187 -12.39 15.86 -11.03
N SER A 188 -11.68 14.95 -11.67
CA SER A 188 -10.52 15.21 -12.54
C SER A 188 -10.80 16.21 -13.70
N GLY A 189 -9.77 16.96 -14.12
CA GLY A 189 -9.79 17.71 -15.38
C GLY A 189 -10.76 18.89 -15.47
N GLY A 190 -11.27 19.41 -14.35
CA GLY A 190 -12.19 20.54 -14.31
C GLY A 190 -12.17 21.24 -12.96
N THR A 191 -13.04 20.83 -12.03
CA THR A 191 -13.12 21.40 -10.67
C THR A 191 -11.99 20.93 -9.76
N GLY A 192 -11.46 19.73 -9.97
CA GLY A 192 -10.29 19.20 -9.26
C GLY A 192 -10.56 18.72 -7.83
N ALA A 193 -11.81 18.75 -7.35
CA ALA A 193 -12.14 18.27 -6.01
C ALA A 193 -12.10 16.73 -5.96
N GLN A 194 -11.44 16.18 -4.94
CA GLN A 194 -11.25 14.75 -4.73
C GLN A 194 -11.66 14.43 -3.30
N PHE A 195 -12.76 13.68 -3.15
CA PHE A 195 -13.18 13.08 -1.89
C PHE A 195 -12.71 11.64 -1.86
N GLU A 196 -11.77 11.32 -0.98
CA GLU A 196 -11.31 9.94 -0.82
C GLU A 196 -11.24 9.54 0.65
N ILE A 197 -11.85 8.39 0.99
CA ILE A 197 -11.59 7.70 2.27
C ILE A 197 -10.38 6.75 2.11
N SER A 198 -9.89 6.56 0.88
CA SER A 198 -8.80 5.64 0.56
C SER A 198 -9.08 4.20 1.03
N SER A 199 -8.09 3.52 1.60
CA SER A 199 -8.19 2.16 2.10
C SER A 199 -8.67 2.08 3.56
N TRP A 200 -9.10 3.20 4.17
CA TRP A 200 -9.30 3.33 5.62
C TRP A 200 -10.69 2.87 6.08
N PRO A 201 -10.83 2.17 7.21
CA PRO A 201 -9.81 1.91 8.22
C PRO A 201 -8.80 0.86 7.78
N TRP A 202 -7.55 1.04 8.21
CA TRP A 202 -6.44 0.16 7.86
C TRP A 202 -5.58 -0.15 9.07
N HIS A 203 -5.26 -1.43 9.20
CA HIS A 203 -4.48 -1.98 10.28
C HIS A 203 -3.16 -2.54 9.79
N ASN A 204 -2.12 -2.28 10.59
CA ASN A 204 -0.81 -2.85 10.40
C ASN A 204 -0.18 -3.15 11.75
N LYS A 205 0.55 -4.25 11.81
CA LYS A 205 1.33 -4.61 12.98
C LYS A 205 2.65 -5.19 12.53
N ALA A 206 3.74 -4.73 13.11
CA ALA A 206 5.06 -5.31 12.93
C ALA A 206 5.69 -5.67 14.27
N ASP A 207 6.35 -6.82 14.31
CA ASP A 207 7.15 -7.29 15.42
C ASP A 207 8.49 -7.83 14.87
N ASP A 208 9.60 -7.32 15.38
CA ASP A 208 10.96 -7.78 15.14
C ASP A 208 11.51 -8.39 16.43
N TYR A 209 12.03 -9.60 16.34
CA TYR A 209 12.69 -10.30 17.41
C TYR A 209 14.08 -10.67 16.96
N GLN A 210 15.10 -10.27 17.72
CA GLN A 210 16.49 -10.59 17.41
C GLN A 210 17.18 -11.21 18.62
N ILE A 211 17.92 -12.28 18.37
CA ILE A 211 18.93 -12.80 19.29
C ILE A 211 20.30 -12.55 18.66
N ARG A 212 21.23 -12.04 19.45
CA ARG A 212 22.63 -11.86 19.05
C ARG A 212 23.57 -12.33 20.15
N ASP A 213 24.70 -12.87 19.73
CA ASP A 213 25.81 -13.25 20.59
C ASP A 213 27.10 -12.71 19.99
N ASP A 214 27.93 -12.11 20.84
CA ASP A 214 29.18 -11.49 20.50
C ASP A 214 30.28 -11.99 21.47
N ILE A 215 31.42 -12.39 20.92
CA ILE A 215 32.58 -12.83 21.69
C ILE A 215 33.76 -11.93 21.33
N SER A 216 34.36 -11.31 22.33
CA SER A 216 35.58 -10.50 22.19
C SER A 216 36.76 -11.19 22.88
N LEU A 217 37.84 -11.44 22.13
CA LEU A 217 39.05 -12.10 22.60
C LEU A 217 40.28 -11.24 22.33
N THR A 218 41.00 -10.85 23.36
CA THR A 218 42.31 -10.20 23.23
C THR A 218 43.43 -11.21 23.47
N LYS A 219 44.24 -11.50 22.45
CA LYS A 219 45.34 -12.46 22.56
C LYS A 219 46.57 -11.95 21.82
N GLY A 220 47.61 -11.60 22.57
CA GLY A 220 48.85 -11.04 22.01
C GLY A 220 48.58 -9.75 21.24
N ALA A 221 48.96 -9.72 19.96
CA ALA A 221 48.77 -8.58 19.07
C ALA A 221 47.34 -8.47 18.48
N HIS A 222 46.47 -9.45 18.75
CA HIS A 222 45.16 -9.56 18.12
C HIS A 222 44.04 -9.17 19.08
N GLN A 223 43.06 -8.44 18.56
CA GLN A 223 41.78 -8.20 19.21
C GLN A 223 40.69 -8.73 18.29
N LEU A 224 40.30 -9.97 18.56
CA LEU A 224 39.33 -10.70 17.76
C LEU A 224 37.92 -10.43 18.28
N LYS A 225 36.98 -10.23 17.37
CA LYS A 225 35.55 -10.20 17.65
C LYS A 225 34.84 -11.17 16.72
N PHE A 226 34.01 -12.02 17.30
CA PHE A 226 33.14 -12.93 16.59
C PHE A 226 31.71 -12.61 16.98
N GLY A 227 30.77 -12.81 16.09
CA GLY A 227 29.38 -12.75 16.49
C GLY A 227 28.43 -13.33 15.48
N GLY A 228 27.24 -13.66 15.96
CA GLY A 228 26.15 -14.19 15.17
C GLY A 228 24.84 -13.58 15.61
N SER A 229 23.89 -13.48 14.68
CA SER A 229 22.53 -13.05 15.00
C SER A 229 21.50 -13.82 14.18
N TRP A 230 20.36 -14.03 14.80
CA TRP A 230 19.13 -14.47 14.16
C TRP A 230 18.06 -13.43 14.44
N ALA A 231 17.31 -13.04 13.42
CA ALA A 231 16.15 -12.19 13.61
C ALA A 231 14.94 -12.70 12.81
N ILE A 232 13.75 -12.53 13.38
CA ILE A 232 12.49 -12.75 12.69
C ILE A 232 11.66 -11.47 12.76
N TYR A 233 11.34 -10.94 11.59
CA TYR A 233 10.40 -9.85 11.40
C TYR A 233 9.06 -10.42 10.94
N LYS A 234 8.02 -10.18 11.72
CA LYS A 234 6.64 -10.59 11.43
C LYS A 234 5.81 -9.34 11.22
N LYS A 235 5.04 -9.30 10.14
CA LYS A 235 4.18 -8.19 9.82
C LYS A 235 2.80 -8.68 9.41
N VAL A 236 1.76 -8.09 9.96
CA VAL A 236 0.39 -8.24 9.49
C VAL A 236 -0.02 -6.91 8.89
N GLN A 237 -0.50 -6.93 7.66
CA GLN A 237 -0.84 -5.70 6.95
C GLN A 237 -2.09 -5.92 6.10
N ASP A 238 -3.10 -5.08 6.33
CA ASP A 238 -4.24 -4.98 5.44
C ASP A 238 -3.79 -4.58 4.03
N LEU A 239 -4.41 -5.17 3.01
CA LEU A 239 -4.13 -4.79 1.63
C LEU A 239 -4.58 -3.35 1.37
N PHE A 240 -3.80 -2.62 0.57
CA PHE A 240 -4.26 -1.35 0.03
C PHE A 240 -5.30 -1.61 -1.06
N GLY A 241 -6.39 -0.86 -1.00
CA GLY A 241 -7.43 -0.83 -2.02
C GLY A 241 -8.79 -0.40 -1.47
N GLN A 242 -9.65 0.01 -2.39
CA GLN A 242 -10.92 0.66 -2.08
C GLN A 242 -12.06 -0.33 -2.32
N THR A 243 -12.55 -0.95 -1.26
CA THR A 243 -13.72 -1.84 -1.35
C THR A 243 -15.03 -1.08 -1.47
N GLN A 244 -15.09 0.17 -1.02
CA GLN A 244 -16.25 1.04 -1.22
C GLN A 244 -16.47 1.47 -2.68
N GLY A 245 -15.49 1.20 -3.55
CA GLY A 245 -15.45 1.67 -4.93
C GLY A 245 -14.97 3.13 -5.04
N GLY A 246 -14.52 3.49 -6.24
CA GLY A 246 -14.09 4.85 -6.56
C GLY A 246 -14.52 5.23 -7.97
N PHE A 247 -15.06 6.43 -8.13
CA PHE A 247 -15.53 6.97 -9.40
C PHE A 247 -14.71 8.19 -9.79
N THR A 248 -14.14 8.17 -10.99
CA THR A 248 -13.49 9.34 -11.58
C THR A 248 -14.41 9.95 -12.63
N PHE A 249 -14.65 11.25 -12.51
CA PHE A 249 -15.39 12.07 -13.45
C PHE A 249 -14.44 13.05 -14.11
N ASN A 250 -14.67 13.34 -15.39
CA ASN A 250 -13.94 14.38 -16.09
C ASN A 250 -14.89 15.28 -16.87
N LYS A 251 -14.34 16.31 -17.53
CA LYS A 251 -15.11 17.29 -18.29
C LYS A 251 -15.61 16.79 -19.66
N ASP A 252 -15.16 15.64 -20.14
CA ASP A 252 -15.27 15.30 -21.57
C ASP A 252 -16.70 15.03 -22.01
N LEU A 253 -17.51 14.36 -21.17
CA LEU A 253 -18.92 14.13 -21.44
C LEU A 253 -19.70 15.44 -21.66
N THR A 254 -19.34 16.49 -20.95
CA THR A 254 -20.04 17.78 -20.96
C THR A 254 -19.34 18.83 -21.82
N ALA A 255 -18.27 18.48 -22.53
CA ALA A 255 -17.52 19.38 -23.40
C ALA A 255 -18.22 19.69 -24.75
N GLY A 256 -19.29 18.95 -25.10
CA GLY A 256 -20.03 19.10 -26.35
C GLY A 256 -19.37 18.39 -27.54
N SER A 257 -20.02 18.43 -28.71
CA SER A 257 -19.56 17.74 -29.93
C SER A 257 -18.52 18.51 -30.77
N ALA A 258 -18.24 19.77 -30.45
CA ALA A 258 -17.17 20.54 -31.08
C ALA A 258 -15.88 20.31 -30.29
N ALA A 259 -14.78 19.96 -30.98
CA ALA A 259 -13.47 19.80 -30.34
C ALA A 259 -13.17 21.02 -29.48
N CYS A 260 -13.03 20.81 -28.17
CA CYS A 260 -12.67 21.90 -27.26
C CYS A 260 -11.36 22.50 -27.75
N PRO A 261 -11.33 23.79 -28.17
CA PRO A 261 -10.10 24.37 -28.70
C PRO A 261 -9.00 24.27 -27.66
N ALA A 262 -7.77 23.98 -28.10
CA ALA A 262 -6.62 23.95 -27.20
C ALA A 262 -6.56 25.26 -26.38
N ASN A 263 -6.31 25.14 -25.07
CA ASN A 263 -6.32 26.26 -24.10
C ASN A 263 -7.70 26.90 -23.81
N THR A 264 -8.81 26.24 -24.16
CA THR A 264 -10.16 26.62 -23.73
C THR A 264 -10.68 25.62 -22.69
N THR A 265 -11.42 26.10 -21.68
CA THR A 265 -12.11 25.22 -20.72
C THR A 265 -13.53 24.95 -21.26
N CYS A 266 -13.76 23.75 -21.80
CA CYS A 266 -15.09 23.30 -22.24
C CYS A 266 -15.52 22.09 -21.39
N GLY A 267 -16.79 22.04 -21.02
CA GLY A 267 -17.30 21.00 -20.12
C GLY A 267 -16.88 21.21 -18.67
N ASN A 268 -17.40 20.36 -17.80
CA ASN A 268 -17.27 20.50 -16.36
C ASN A 268 -17.39 19.12 -15.67
N SER A 269 -16.39 18.74 -14.88
CA SER A 269 -16.37 17.44 -14.19
C SER A 269 -17.46 17.32 -13.12
N PHE A 270 -17.84 18.41 -12.46
CA PHE A 270 -18.96 18.45 -11.53
C PHE A 270 -20.30 18.25 -12.25
N ALA A 271 -20.46 18.77 -13.46
CA ALA A 271 -21.65 18.49 -14.28
C ALA A 271 -21.73 17.01 -14.70
N SER A 272 -20.61 16.39 -15.09
CA SER A 272 -20.54 14.94 -15.37
C SER A 272 -20.87 14.10 -14.12
N PHE A 273 -20.44 14.55 -12.94
CA PHE A 273 -20.81 13.96 -11.65
C PHE A 273 -22.31 14.08 -11.36
N LEU A 274 -22.91 15.25 -11.57
CA LEU A 274 -24.36 15.43 -11.45
C LEU A 274 -25.15 14.53 -12.39
N LEU A 275 -24.63 14.23 -13.57
CA LEU A 275 -25.23 13.28 -14.53
C LEU A 275 -25.00 11.81 -14.14
N GLY A 276 -24.10 11.53 -13.18
CA GLY A 276 -23.75 10.18 -12.74
C GLY A 276 -23.01 9.37 -13.80
N ALA A 277 -22.19 10.06 -14.59
CA ALA A 277 -21.50 9.49 -15.75
C ALA A 277 -19.97 9.59 -15.60
N PRO A 278 -19.37 8.72 -14.76
CA PRO A 278 -17.92 8.64 -14.58
C PRO A 278 -17.22 8.13 -15.84
N VAL A 279 -15.97 8.54 -16.02
CA VAL A 279 -15.09 7.98 -17.06
C VAL A 279 -14.44 6.67 -16.61
N SER A 280 -14.29 6.46 -15.31
CA SER A 280 -13.84 5.18 -14.76
C SER A 280 -14.42 4.87 -13.39
N TYR A 281 -14.46 3.57 -13.08
CA TYR A 281 -14.79 3.02 -11.77
C TYR A 281 -13.73 2.00 -11.37
N GLN A 282 -13.29 2.04 -10.11
CA GLN A 282 -12.37 1.05 -9.55
C GLN A 282 -12.93 0.46 -8.27
N GLU A 283 -12.72 -0.84 -8.06
CA GLU A 283 -13.10 -1.52 -6.82
C GLU A 283 -12.15 -2.67 -6.52
N LEU A 284 -11.70 -2.77 -5.26
CA LEU A 284 -11.07 -3.97 -4.73
C LEU A 284 -12.16 -4.95 -4.27
N ALA A 285 -12.14 -6.17 -4.78
CA ALA A 285 -13.14 -7.17 -4.43
C ALA A 285 -13.01 -7.66 -2.98
N VAL A 286 -11.78 -7.80 -2.48
CA VAL A 286 -11.48 -8.44 -1.19
C VAL A 286 -10.55 -7.55 -0.35
N GLN A 287 -11.02 -7.06 0.79
CA GLN A 287 -10.16 -6.44 1.81
C GLN A 287 -9.58 -7.53 2.72
N ASP A 288 -8.45 -8.09 2.29
CA ASP A 288 -7.70 -9.11 3.04
C ASP A 288 -6.55 -8.47 3.83
N HIS A 289 -5.84 -9.29 4.62
CA HIS A 289 -4.57 -8.94 5.24
C HIS A 289 -3.52 -10.01 4.99
N GLY A 290 -2.32 -9.59 4.61
CA GLY A 290 -1.18 -10.49 4.43
C GLY A 290 -0.44 -10.73 5.75
N TYR A 291 0.04 -11.97 5.94
CA TYR A 291 0.94 -12.33 7.04
C TYR A 291 2.35 -12.49 6.51
N TRP A 292 3.20 -11.51 6.75
CA TRP A 292 4.50 -11.40 6.13
C TRP A 292 5.60 -11.76 7.11
N ASN A 293 6.42 -12.72 6.75
CA ASN A 293 7.55 -13.15 7.56
C ASN A 293 8.86 -12.88 6.84
N ASN A 294 9.87 -12.48 7.60
CA ASN A 294 11.25 -12.44 7.15
C ASN A 294 12.14 -13.01 8.25
N VAL A 295 13.05 -13.90 7.87
CA VAL A 295 13.99 -14.53 8.80
C VAL A 295 15.39 -14.21 8.31
N SER A 296 16.14 -13.45 9.08
CA SER A 296 17.51 -13.07 8.73
C SER A 296 18.53 -13.71 9.67
N TRP A 297 19.70 -13.96 9.10
CA TRP A 297 20.85 -14.52 9.78
C TRP A 297 22.05 -13.62 9.51
N ALA A 298 22.94 -13.49 10.48
CA ALA A 298 24.24 -12.90 10.22
C ALA A 298 25.31 -13.60 11.03
N ALA A 299 26.52 -13.61 10.49
CA ALA A 299 27.71 -14.07 11.19
C ALA A 299 28.90 -13.19 10.79
N TYR A 300 29.81 -12.93 11.71
CA TYR A 300 31.01 -12.16 11.40
C TYR A 300 32.22 -12.57 12.24
N VAL A 301 33.39 -12.27 11.68
CA VAL A 301 34.67 -12.27 12.35
C VAL A 301 35.38 -10.97 12.02
N GLN A 302 36.03 -10.37 13.02
CA GLN A 302 36.87 -9.20 12.87
C GLN A 302 38.12 -9.34 13.73
N ASP A 303 39.25 -8.86 13.23
CA ASP A 303 40.53 -8.78 13.92
C ASP A 303 41.08 -7.37 13.81
N ASN A 304 41.35 -6.74 14.95
CA ASN A 304 42.22 -5.58 15.00
C ASN A 304 43.62 -6.07 15.37
N TRP A 305 44.45 -6.25 14.36
CA TRP A 305 45.79 -6.81 14.49
C TRP A 305 46.85 -5.72 14.52
N ARG A 306 47.56 -5.61 15.66
CA ARG A 306 48.73 -4.76 15.80
C ARG A 306 49.95 -5.45 15.21
N VAL A 307 50.16 -5.30 13.91
CA VAL A 307 51.28 -5.93 13.20
C VAL A 307 52.63 -5.52 13.79
N ASN A 308 52.78 -4.24 14.14
CA ASN A 308 53.92 -3.69 14.85
C ASN A 308 53.55 -2.35 15.53
N ASN A 309 54.53 -1.65 16.11
CA ASN A 309 54.32 -0.38 16.84
C ASN A 309 53.82 0.79 15.95
N ARG A 310 53.81 0.62 14.62
CA ARG A 310 53.37 1.64 13.66
C ARG A 310 52.14 1.22 12.87
N LEU A 311 51.96 -0.07 12.59
CA LEU A 311 50.90 -0.58 11.74
C LEU A 311 49.88 -1.40 12.53
N THR A 312 48.62 -1.00 12.43
CA THR A 312 47.46 -1.80 12.81
C THR A 312 46.63 -2.10 11.58
N LEU A 313 46.19 -3.34 11.42
CA LEU A 313 45.24 -3.77 10.41
C LEU A 313 43.88 -4.07 11.05
N ASN A 314 42.81 -3.69 10.37
CA ASN A 314 41.43 -4.00 10.74
C ASN A 314 40.87 -4.93 9.67
N LEU A 315 40.85 -6.23 9.95
CA LEU A 315 40.44 -7.25 8.98
C LEU A 315 39.12 -7.83 9.44
N GLY A 316 38.14 -7.92 8.55
CA GLY A 316 36.85 -8.48 8.91
C GLY A 316 36.11 -9.08 7.72
N LEU A 317 35.27 -10.05 8.02
CA LEU A 317 34.34 -10.66 7.09
C LEU A 317 33.00 -10.81 7.80
N ARG A 318 31.93 -10.38 7.14
CA ARG A 318 30.56 -10.61 7.59
C ARG A 318 29.78 -11.30 6.49
N TRP A 319 28.93 -12.23 6.88
CA TRP A 319 27.91 -12.83 6.05
C TRP A 319 26.54 -12.34 6.55
N ASP A 320 25.70 -11.86 5.65
CA ASP A 320 24.33 -11.43 5.93
C ASP A 320 23.34 -12.29 5.12
N GLY A 321 22.73 -13.29 5.75
CA GLY A 321 21.65 -14.09 5.18
C GLY A 321 20.32 -13.35 5.28
N VAL A 322 20.03 -12.48 4.31
CA VAL A 322 18.81 -11.64 4.26
C VAL A 322 17.86 -12.08 3.13
N PRO A 323 17.12 -13.19 3.28
CA PRO A 323 16.18 -13.64 2.25
C PRO A 323 15.04 -12.64 2.08
N HIS A 324 14.27 -12.79 0.99
CA HIS A 324 13.09 -11.98 0.74
C HIS A 324 12.00 -12.26 1.78
N THR A 325 11.15 -11.26 1.98
CA THR A 325 9.91 -11.42 2.76
C THR A 325 8.96 -12.35 2.00
N TYR A 326 8.21 -13.19 2.73
CA TYR A 326 7.22 -14.11 2.15
C TYR A 326 5.90 -14.03 2.90
N GLU A 327 4.79 -14.34 2.21
CA GLU A 327 3.47 -14.47 2.85
C GLU A 327 3.33 -15.87 3.45
N ALA A 328 2.95 -15.94 4.72
CA ALA A 328 3.02 -17.13 5.56
C ALA A 328 1.98 -18.20 5.21
N ASN A 329 0.90 -17.83 4.50
CA ASN A 329 -0.22 -18.70 4.16
C ASN A 329 -0.27 -19.05 2.66
N ASN A 330 0.75 -18.66 1.88
CA ASN A 330 0.81 -18.84 0.43
C ASN A 330 -0.35 -18.19 -0.34
N ARG A 331 -0.91 -17.10 0.18
CA ARG A 331 -2.05 -16.38 -0.41
C ARG A 331 -1.62 -15.20 -1.27
N MET A 332 -0.73 -15.48 -2.22
CA MET A 332 -0.28 -14.53 -3.23
C MET A 332 -0.11 -15.20 -4.58
N GLY A 333 -0.17 -14.40 -5.66
CA GLY A 333 0.17 -14.84 -7.00
C GLY A 333 1.03 -13.83 -7.74
N ASN A 334 1.84 -14.34 -8.66
CA ASN A 334 2.57 -13.52 -9.63
C ASN A 334 2.71 -14.26 -10.95
N PHE A 335 2.92 -13.55 -12.05
CA PHE A 335 3.15 -14.17 -13.36
C PHE A 335 4.58 -14.71 -13.47
N TYR A 336 4.71 -15.97 -13.87
CA TYR A 336 5.97 -16.63 -14.16
C TYR A 336 5.97 -17.11 -15.61
N PRO A 337 6.81 -16.52 -16.49
CA PRO A 337 6.89 -16.92 -17.89
C PRO A 337 7.11 -18.42 -18.10
N ARG A 338 7.88 -19.10 -17.23
CA ARG A 338 8.10 -20.55 -17.34
C ARG A 338 6.87 -21.42 -17.05
N LEU A 339 5.86 -20.86 -16.37
CA LEU A 339 4.60 -21.54 -16.08
C LEU A 339 3.54 -21.27 -17.15
N TYR A 340 3.81 -20.34 -18.06
CA TYR A 340 2.92 -20.04 -19.17
C TYR A 340 2.91 -21.20 -20.16
N ASP A 341 1.73 -21.71 -20.44
CA ASP A 341 1.49 -22.73 -21.46
C ASP A 341 0.93 -22.06 -22.72
N PRO A 342 1.68 -22.02 -23.85
CA PRO A 342 1.18 -21.46 -25.10
C PRO A 342 -0.10 -22.10 -25.62
N ALA A 343 -0.37 -23.37 -25.28
CA ALA A 343 -1.61 -24.05 -25.66
C ALA A 343 -2.83 -23.54 -24.90
N LYS A 344 -2.62 -22.83 -23.78
CA LYS A 344 -3.68 -22.21 -22.96
C LYS A 344 -3.76 -20.70 -23.12
N ALA A 345 -3.26 -20.16 -24.24
CA ALA A 345 -3.31 -18.73 -24.54
C ALA A 345 -4.76 -18.19 -24.49
N ALA A 346 -4.91 -16.93 -24.06
CA ALA A 346 -6.20 -16.28 -23.99
C ALA A 346 -6.81 -16.13 -25.39
N THR A 347 -8.12 -16.36 -25.49
CA THR A 347 -8.90 -15.98 -26.67
C THR A 347 -9.53 -14.61 -26.40
N PHE A 348 -9.45 -13.72 -27.37
CA PHE A 348 -10.02 -12.38 -27.28
C PHE A 348 -11.25 -12.24 -28.16
N ASN A 349 -12.23 -11.50 -27.69
CA ASN A 349 -13.38 -11.09 -28.50
C ASN A 349 -13.03 -9.89 -29.39
N ASN A 350 -13.98 -9.47 -30.23
CA ASN A 350 -13.81 -8.33 -31.15
C ASN A 350 -13.51 -6.98 -30.45
N ASN A 351 -13.76 -6.89 -29.14
CA ASN A 351 -13.48 -5.71 -28.32
C ASN A 351 -12.18 -5.86 -27.51
N ASN A 352 -11.29 -6.80 -27.89
CA ASN A 352 -10.04 -7.10 -27.20
C ASN A 352 -10.19 -7.48 -25.71
N SER A 353 -11.36 -8.01 -25.33
CA SER A 353 -11.60 -8.55 -23.99
C SER A 353 -11.41 -10.06 -23.97
N ILE A 354 -10.92 -10.61 -22.86
CA ILE A 354 -10.76 -12.06 -22.69
C ILE A 354 -12.13 -12.74 -22.75
N CYS A 355 -12.27 -13.74 -23.61
CA CYS A 355 -13.47 -14.55 -23.73
C CYS A 355 -13.69 -15.38 -22.46
N GLY A 356 -14.85 -15.16 -21.83
CA GLY A 356 -15.28 -15.80 -20.60
C GLY A 356 -15.73 -17.25 -20.77
N PRO A 357 -16.14 -17.91 -19.68
CA PRO A 357 -16.41 -19.35 -19.66
C PRO A 357 -17.62 -19.78 -20.50
N THR A 358 -18.57 -18.87 -20.76
CA THR A 358 -19.77 -19.12 -21.57
C THR A 358 -19.66 -18.58 -22.99
N ASP A 359 -18.53 -17.98 -23.35
CA ASP A 359 -18.36 -17.37 -24.66
C ASP A 359 -18.12 -18.38 -25.78
N THR A 360 -18.69 -18.09 -26.94
CA THR A 360 -18.65 -18.93 -28.14
C THR A 360 -18.36 -18.08 -29.37
N ALA A 361 -18.14 -18.73 -30.52
CA ALA A 361 -18.06 -18.01 -31.80
C ALA A 361 -19.28 -17.12 -32.05
N ALA A 362 -20.48 -17.53 -31.59
CA ALA A 362 -21.70 -16.76 -31.72
C ALA A 362 -21.75 -15.51 -30.82
N THR A 363 -20.99 -15.48 -29.70
CA THR A 363 -20.90 -14.30 -28.81
C THR A 363 -19.71 -13.39 -29.16
N GLY A 364 -19.12 -13.56 -30.34
CA GLY A 364 -17.99 -12.75 -30.80
C GLY A 364 -16.63 -13.24 -30.29
N CYS A 365 -16.54 -14.49 -29.88
CA CYS A 365 -15.31 -15.18 -29.46
C CYS A 365 -14.98 -16.34 -30.41
N PRO A 366 -14.28 -16.10 -31.54
CA PRO A 366 -14.06 -17.12 -32.57
C PRO A 366 -13.37 -18.40 -32.07
N GLY A 367 -12.49 -18.28 -31.06
CA GLY A 367 -11.82 -19.40 -30.41
C GLY A 367 -12.58 -20.01 -29.22
N GLY A 368 -13.80 -19.53 -28.92
CA GLY A 368 -14.56 -19.91 -27.73
C GLY A 368 -13.99 -19.34 -26.43
N ALA A 369 -14.38 -19.96 -25.31
CA ALA A 369 -13.90 -19.63 -23.98
C ALA A 369 -12.37 -19.77 -23.87
N SER A 370 -11.74 -18.85 -23.13
CA SER A 370 -10.29 -18.89 -22.97
C SER A 370 -9.83 -20.13 -22.18
N PRO A 371 -8.94 -20.99 -22.73
CA PRO A 371 -8.52 -22.24 -22.08
C PRO A 371 -7.69 -22.06 -20.80
N GLY A 372 -7.15 -20.86 -20.55
CA GLY A 372 -6.41 -20.51 -19.34
C GLY A 372 -7.25 -19.95 -18.19
N LEU A 373 -8.59 -19.99 -18.30
CA LEU A 373 -9.48 -19.55 -17.24
C LEU A 373 -9.48 -20.52 -16.05
N GLY A 374 -9.60 -19.96 -14.86
CA GLY A 374 -9.76 -20.69 -13.60
C GLY A 374 -10.56 -19.88 -12.59
N THR A 375 -10.62 -20.38 -11.37
CA THR A 375 -11.43 -19.81 -10.29
C THR A 375 -10.57 -19.35 -9.14
N SER A 376 -11.05 -18.33 -8.42
CA SER A 376 -10.48 -17.96 -7.13
C SER A 376 -10.81 -19.01 -6.06
N PRO A 377 -9.87 -19.33 -5.14
CA PRO A 377 -10.21 -20.04 -3.91
C PRO A 377 -10.94 -19.15 -2.89
N ASN A 378 -11.03 -17.84 -3.13
CA ASN A 378 -11.73 -16.90 -2.27
C ASN A 378 -13.23 -16.88 -2.60
N SER A 379 -14.08 -17.14 -1.60
CA SER A 379 -15.53 -17.19 -1.76
C SER A 379 -16.17 -15.89 -2.26
N ILE A 380 -15.57 -14.72 -1.99
CA ILE A 380 -16.07 -13.43 -2.49
C ILE A 380 -15.94 -13.34 -4.02
N LEU A 381 -14.97 -14.05 -4.58
CA LEU A 381 -14.70 -14.13 -6.02
C LEU A 381 -15.32 -15.38 -6.65
N ALA A 382 -16.23 -16.06 -5.95
CA ALA A 382 -16.93 -17.22 -6.50
C ALA A 382 -17.71 -16.82 -7.76
N GLY A 383 -17.50 -17.57 -8.85
CA GLY A 383 -18.14 -17.30 -10.14
C GLY A 383 -17.43 -16.24 -10.98
N VAL A 384 -16.42 -15.54 -10.46
CA VAL A 384 -15.60 -14.59 -11.25
C VAL A 384 -14.55 -15.38 -12.03
N PRO A 385 -14.58 -15.38 -13.38
CA PRO A 385 -13.58 -16.06 -14.18
C PRO A 385 -12.26 -15.28 -14.15
N LEU A 386 -11.17 -15.95 -13.74
CA LEU A 386 -9.83 -15.36 -13.71
C LEU A 386 -8.95 -16.06 -14.75
N TYR A 387 -8.18 -15.31 -15.53
CA TYR A 387 -7.19 -15.91 -16.41
C TYR A 387 -5.91 -16.22 -15.62
N LEU A 388 -5.63 -17.51 -15.39
CA LEU A 388 -4.59 -17.99 -14.47
C LEU A 388 -3.39 -18.64 -15.16
N ASN A 389 -3.36 -18.69 -16.50
CA ASN A 389 -2.24 -19.27 -17.23
C ASN A 389 -0.94 -18.50 -16.95
N GLY A 390 0.09 -19.21 -16.46
CA GLY A 390 1.36 -18.62 -16.04
C GLY A 390 1.37 -18.02 -14.63
N ILE A 391 0.25 -18.03 -13.88
CA ILE A 391 0.24 -17.57 -12.49
C ILE A 391 0.88 -18.61 -11.58
N GLY A 392 1.94 -18.21 -10.88
CA GLY A 392 2.63 -19.01 -9.88
C GLY A 392 2.18 -18.66 -8.47
N ILE A 393 2.08 -19.69 -7.62
CA ILE A 393 1.70 -19.60 -6.21
C ILE A 393 2.93 -19.93 -5.36
N PRO A 394 3.22 -19.19 -4.27
CA PRO A 394 4.33 -19.47 -3.38
C PRO A 394 4.41 -20.94 -2.95
N GLY A 395 5.60 -21.52 -3.06
CA GLY A 395 5.87 -22.90 -2.63
C GLY A 395 5.36 -23.99 -3.57
N GLN A 396 4.74 -23.65 -4.70
CA GLN A 396 4.21 -24.63 -5.66
C GLN A 396 4.97 -24.62 -6.98
N ASN A 397 5.07 -25.77 -7.67
CA ASN A 397 5.65 -25.87 -9.02
C ASN A 397 7.04 -25.23 -9.15
N GLY A 398 7.86 -25.31 -8.09
CA GLY A 398 9.20 -24.70 -8.01
C GLY A 398 9.21 -23.16 -7.86
N VAL A 399 8.08 -22.55 -7.52
CA VAL A 399 7.98 -21.11 -7.22
C VAL A 399 8.46 -20.87 -5.78
N PRO A 400 9.45 -19.98 -5.54
CA PRO A 400 9.93 -19.67 -4.20
C PRO A 400 8.82 -19.08 -3.30
N MET A 401 8.93 -19.30 -1.98
CA MET A 401 7.98 -18.76 -0.99
C MET A 401 7.85 -17.24 -1.03
N GLY A 402 8.96 -16.52 -1.26
CA GLY A 402 8.96 -15.07 -1.39
C GLY A 402 8.71 -14.57 -2.81
N LEU A 403 8.23 -15.44 -3.72
CA LEU A 403 8.06 -15.16 -5.16
C LEU A 403 9.34 -14.70 -5.90
N VAL A 404 10.47 -14.66 -5.21
CA VAL A 404 11.78 -14.26 -5.70
C VAL A 404 12.81 -15.26 -5.16
N ASN A 405 13.83 -15.55 -5.95
CA ASN A 405 14.93 -16.40 -5.51
C ASN A 405 15.77 -15.68 -4.45
N ASN A 406 16.06 -16.36 -3.35
CA ASN A 406 16.94 -15.82 -2.31
C ASN A 406 18.40 -15.88 -2.77
N HIS A 407 19.15 -14.83 -2.46
CA HIS A 407 20.58 -14.77 -2.66
C HIS A 407 21.30 -14.80 -1.31
N TRP A 408 22.04 -15.88 -1.06
CA TRP A 408 22.71 -16.11 0.23
C TRP A 408 24.18 -15.72 0.23
N ALA A 409 24.77 -15.37 -0.92
CA ALA A 409 26.20 -15.04 -1.03
C ALA A 409 26.51 -13.56 -0.73
N ALA A 410 25.88 -13.00 0.31
CA ALA A 410 26.10 -11.63 0.76
C ALA A 410 27.28 -11.59 1.76
N PHE A 411 28.49 -11.72 1.22
CA PHE A 411 29.73 -11.60 1.98
C PHE A 411 30.29 -10.19 1.89
N GLY A 412 30.35 -9.51 3.03
CA GLY A 412 30.83 -8.14 3.19
C GLY A 412 32.22 -8.12 3.82
N PRO A 413 33.31 -8.15 3.01
CA PRO A 413 34.65 -7.94 3.53
C PRO A 413 34.78 -6.51 4.08
N ARG A 414 35.58 -6.38 5.13
CA ARG A 414 35.99 -5.10 5.74
C ARG A 414 37.50 -5.13 5.89
N LEU A 415 38.17 -4.17 5.28
CA LEU A 415 39.62 -4.04 5.32
C LEU A 415 39.95 -2.61 5.74
N GLY A 416 40.80 -2.45 6.73
CA GLY A 416 41.26 -1.15 7.20
C GLY A 416 42.69 -1.21 7.67
N PHE A 417 43.32 -0.05 7.73
CA PHE A 417 44.65 0.10 8.31
C PHE A 417 44.77 1.44 9.04
N ALA A 418 45.64 1.45 10.03
CA ALA A 418 46.17 2.66 10.65
C ALA A 418 47.69 2.55 10.70
N TYR A 419 48.37 3.54 10.13
CA TYR A 419 49.83 3.58 10.05
C TYR A 419 50.38 4.89 10.62
N ASP A 420 51.16 4.79 11.68
CA ASP A 420 51.91 5.91 12.25
C ASP A 420 53.21 6.14 11.44
N LEU A 421 53.28 7.31 10.79
CA LEU A 421 54.40 7.66 9.92
C LEU A 421 55.72 7.81 10.68
N SER A 422 55.64 8.21 11.95
CA SER A 422 56.79 8.62 12.77
C SER A 422 57.15 7.61 13.86
N GLY A 423 56.18 6.78 14.30
CA GLY A 423 56.27 5.93 15.49
C GLY A 423 56.06 6.68 16.81
N GLY A 424 55.81 8.00 16.77
CA GLY A 424 55.55 8.82 17.95
C GLY A 424 54.07 9.13 18.20
N GLY A 425 53.16 8.53 17.42
CA GLY A 425 51.71 8.71 17.51
C GLY A 425 51.18 10.08 17.03
N LYS A 426 52.06 10.97 16.57
CA LYS A 426 51.69 12.36 16.21
C LYS A 426 51.07 12.49 14.82
N THR A 427 51.44 11.60 13.90
CA THR A 427 50.92 11.62 12.52
C THR A 427 50.54 10.21 12.10
N VAL A 428 49.24 9.95 12.02
CA VAL A 428 48.68 8.64 11.67
C VAL A 428 47.86 8.75 10.40
N VAL A 429 48.18 7.93 9.40
CA VAL A 429 47.36 7.74 8.19
C VAL A 429 46.42 6.58 8.42
N ARG A 430 45.13 6.76 8.09
CA ARG A 430 44.11 5.71 8.18
C ARG A 430 43.40 5.58 6.86
N GLY A 431 43.01 4.36 6.51
CA GLY A 431 42.22 4.08 5.32
C GLY A 431 41.47 2.77 5.48
N GLY A 432 40.48 2.55 4.62
CA GLY A 432 39.73 1.31 4.61
C GLY A 432 38.74 1.19 3.46
N PHE A 433 38.21 -0.02 3.32
CA PHE A 433 37.24 -0.44 2.33
C PHE A 433 36.26 -1.41 2.99
N GLY A 434 34.99 -1.36 2.59
CA GLY A 434 34.01 -2.32 3.04
C GLY A 434 32.82 -2.41 2.10
N ILE A 435 32.18 -3.58 2.09
CA ILE A 435 30.90 -3.83 1.40
C ILE A 435 29.84 -4.11 2.46
N MET A 436 28.65 -3.53 2.29
CA MET A 436 27.47 -3.76 3.12
C MET A 436 26.31 -4.14 2.21
N TYR A 437 25.40 -4.97 2.73
CA TYR A 437 24.21 -5.40 2.02
C TYR A 437 22.99 -4.87 2.74
N GLU A 438 22.01 -4.44 1.95
CA GLU A 438 20.69 -4.11 2.44
C GLU A 438 19.69 -5.16 2.02
N ARG A 439 18.57 -5.18 2.72
CA ARG A 439 17.42 -5.99 2.34
C ARG A 439 16.57 -5.26 1.30
N ILE A 440 15.92 -6.01 0.43
CA ILE A 440 14.90 -5.43 -0.46
C ILE A 440 13.70 -4.98 0.38
N GLN A 441 13.11 -3.85 -0.03
CA GLN A 441 11.97 -3.24 0.63
C GLN A 441 10.76 -4.19 0.63
N GLY A 442 10.13 -4.36 1.80
CA GLY A 442 9.00 -5.28 1.94
C GLY A 442 7.77 -4.90 1.11
N ASN A 443 7.56 -3.61 0.82
CA ASN A 443 6.41 -3.12 0.05
C ASN A 443 6.34 -3.71 -1.35
N ASP A 444 7.48 -4.07 -1.95
CA ASP A 444 7.53 -4.73 -3.25
C ASP A 444 6.78 -6.07 -3.24
N MET A 445 6.75 -6.75 -2.08
CA MET A 445 5.99 -7.98 -1.87
C MET A 445 4.58 -7.70 -1.34
N TYR A 446 4.42 -6.75 -0.42
CA TYR A 446 3.10 -6.46 0.19
C TYR A 446 2.08 -6.00 -0.85
N ASN A 447 2.53 -5.20 -1.82
CA ASN A 447 1.71 -4.69 -2.91
C ASN A 447 1.30 -5.75 -3.93
N ALA A 448 1.87 -6.96 -3.88
CA ALA A 448 1.43 -8.10 -4.68
C ALA A 448 0.24 -8.86 -4.04
N GLY A 449 -0.14 -8.52 -2.80
CA GLY A 449 -1.28 -9.16 -2.13
C GLY A 449 -2.63 -9.04 -2.86
N PRO A 450 -2.96 -7.91 -3.53
CA PRO A 450 -4.17 -7.79 -4.35
C PRO A 450 -4.18 -8.62 -5.63
N ASN A 451 -3.10 -9.34 -5.96
CA ASN A 451 -3.04 -10.13 -7.18
C ASN A 451 -3.96 -11.37 -7.13
N ILE A 452 -4.39 -11.77 -8.33
CA ILE A 452 -5.06 -13.05 -8.54
C ILE A 452 -4.14 -14.22 -8.13
N PRO A 453 -4.69 -15.36 -7.67
CA PRO A 453 -6.12 -15.69 -7.63
C PRO A 453 -6.82 -15.31 -6.32
N PHE A 454 -6.13 -14.79 -5.30
CA PHE A 454 -6.70 -14.62 -3.96
C PHE A 454 -7.48 -13.32 -3.77
N SER A 455 -7.13 -12.30 -4.56
CA SER A 455 -7.80 -11.01 -4.62
C SER A 455 -7.91 -10.53 -6.06
N LEU A 456 -8.65 -9.44 -6.27
CA LEU A 456 -8.89 -8.85 -7.58
C LEU A 456 -9.21 -7.36 -7.41
N GLN A 457 -8.46 -6.51 -8.11
CA GLN A 457 -8.81 -5.10 -8.31
C GLN A 457 -9.32 -4.93 -9.74
N VAL A 458 -10.53 -4.40 -9.88
CA VAL A 458 -11.16 -4.13 -11.18
C VAL A 458 -11.12 -2.65 -11.48
N SER A 459 -10.88 -2.31 -12.75
CA SER A 459 -11.08 -0.98 -13.31
C SER A 459 -11.98 -1.09 -14.53
N LEU A 460 -13.14 -0.43 -14.50
CA LEU A 460 -14.08 -0.33 -15.62
C LEU A 460 -14.13 1.12 -16.12
N ASN A 461 -14.46 1.30 -17.39
CA ASN A 461 -14.57 2.63 -18.01
C ASN A 461 -16.01 2.92 -18.41
N ASN A 462 -16.41 4.20 -18.31
CA ASN A 462 -17.71 4.70 -18.75
C ASN A 462 -18.91 3.90 -18.21
N VAL A 463 -18.99 3.70 -16.90
CA VAL A 463 -20.07 2.93 -16.24
C VAL A 463 -21.12 3.85 -15.61
N GLU A 464 -22.30 3.33 -15.25
CA GLU A 464 -23.28 4.13 -14.49
C GLU A 464 -22.91 4.25 -13.01
N MET A 465 -22.98 5.46 -12.44
CA MET A 465 -22.69 5.66 -11.01
C MET A 465 -23.66 4.89 -10.08
N THR A 466 -24.90 4.67 -10.51
CA THR A 466 -25.91 3.90 -9.76
C THR A 466 -25.74 2.39 -9.91
N ASN A 467 -25.07 1.95 -10.98
CA ASN A 467 -24.75 0.55 -11.22
C ASN A 467 -23.46 0.44 -12.07
N PRO A 468 -22.29 0.25 -11.44
CA PRO A 468 -21.04 0.18 -12.17
C PRO A 468 -20.91 -1.09 -13.02
N SER A 469 -21.85 -2.03 -12.94
CA SER A 469 -21.89 -3.19 -13.85
C SER A 469 -22.45 -2.85 -15.23
N LEU A 470 -23.01 -1.65 -15.43
CA LEU A 470 -23.63 -1.24 -16.70
C LEU A 470 -22.76 -0.18 -17.39
N SER A 471 -22.50 -0.40 -18.67
CA SER A 471 -21.85 0.60 -19.52
C SER A 471 -22.81 1.73 -19.90
N LEU A 472 -22.35 2.98 -19.82
CA LEU A 472 -23.09 4.17 -20.28
C LEU A 472 -23.35 4.18 -21.78
N SER A 473 -22.48 3.52 -22.58
CA SER A 473 -22.58 3.54 -24.04
C SER A 473 -23.54 2.48 -24.56
N THR A 474 -23.64 1.32 -23.90
CA THR A 474 -24.43 0.18 -24.36
C THR A 474 -25.62 -0.15 -23.45
N GLY A 475 -25.61 0.30 -22.19
CA GLY A 475 -26.62 -0.04 -21.19
C GLY A 475 -26.58 -1.50 -20.73
N THR A 476 -25.51 -2.23 -21.07
CA THR A 476 -25.31 -3.66 -20.82
C THR A 476 -24.01 -3.94 -20.13
#